data_AF-A0A8T8S9D2-F1
#
_entry.id   AF-A0A8T8S9D2-F1
#
_cell.length_a   1.000
_cell.length_b   1.000
_cell.length_c   1.000
_cell.angle_alpha   90.00
_cell.angle_beta   90.00
_cell.angle_gamma   90.00
#
_symmetry.space_group_name_H-M   'P 1'
#
loop_
_entity.id
_entity.type
_entity.pdbx_description
1 polymer ?
#
loop_
_entity_poly.entity_id
_entity_poly.type
_entity_poly.pdbx_seq_one_letter_code
_entity_poly.pdbx_strand_id
1 'polypeptide(L)'
;EEEGFGPDDGFIDEEDIYDTAASCIRAAAENANLDRMRRQTENQTAEEWAHNAEEMARNFRKKYRRIAGRKDIGTSDDVPRHALMPDLEDPSLWAVSVKIGRERQIVMTIMRKACAFLQGIKGQAPAPMAIHSAFCRDSIPGKIYVESRRRESVIEALAGIVGVYARTADKLLLVPIEEMADLLKFTKIEHELKVGAWVRFKQGHHTGDLAQVIEVGENGEKVGIKFVPRIDMNPSEQDYTEDKRGVKRQRNLGSGKNAINKRPQRHTAQPQRFVPAEVQRVYPGEVAKHGKDIYKFHNEEYRNGFCEKAVSVTSLVVEDVQPTLQEIELFQGVTAEVNVSESVNLRQLAQLKRKANEV
;
A
#
# COMPACT_ATOMS: atom_id res chain seq x y z
N GLU A 1 90.02 -41.81 41.00
CA GLU A 1 91.26 -41.04 40.78
C GLU A 1 91.26 -40.58 39.33
N GLU A 2 92.04 -39.54 39.00
CA GLU A 2 92.10 -38.73 37.76
C GLU A 2 91.26 -37.44 37.82
N GLU A 3 91.89 -36.30 38.14
CA GLU A 3 92.65 -35.37 37.26
C GLU A 3 91.66 -34.41 36.54
N GLY A 4 91.69 -33.08 36.65
CA GLY A 4 92.77 -32.13 36.83
C GLY A 4 92.77 -31.20 35.61
N PHE A 5 92.32 -29.93 35.74
CA PHE A 5 92.79 -28.74 34.98
C PHE A 5 91.92 -27.50 35.27
N GLY A 6 92.55 -26.40 35.69
CA GLY A 6 92.22 -25.04 35.25
C GLY A 6 93.48 -24.46 34.57
N PRO A 7 93.65 -23.14 34.38
CA PRO A 7 92.73 -22.03 34.07
C PRO A 7 93.15 -21.33 32.74
N ASP A 8 92.46 -20.29 32.26
CA ASP A 8 93.12 -19.14 31.61
C ASP A 8 92.19 -17.93 31.36
N ASP A 9 92.79 -16.77 31.58
CA ASP A 9 92.25 -15.41 31.77
C ASP A 9 91.72 -14.70 30.51
N GLY A 10 90.84 -13.73 30.75
CA GLY A 10 90.41 -12.69 29.82
C GLY A 10 90.22 -11.36 30.55
N PHE A 11 91.35 -10.73 30.86
CA PHE A 11 91.56 -9.38 31.40
C PHE A 11 90.60 -8.32 30.79
N ILE A 12 89.85 -7.58 31.60
CA ILE A 12 89.18 -6.33 31.19
C ILE A 12 89.91 -5.19 31.90
N ASP A 13 90.51 -4.33 31.08
CA ASP A 13 91.27 -3.14 31.45
C ASP A 13 90.33 -2.08 32.06
N GLU A 14 90.62 -1.66 33.30
CA GLU A 14 89.86 -0.64 34.05
C GLU A 14 90.36 0.78 33.73
N GLU A 15 90.20 1.28 32.50
CA GLU A 15 90.65 2.64 32.15
C GLU A 15 89.63 3.59 31.47
N ASP A 16 88.33 3.30 31.45
CA ASP A 16 87.31 4.17 30.82
C ASP A 16 86.17 4.66 31.76
N ILE A 17 86.49 5.07 33.00
CA ILE A 17 85.49 5.57 33.99
C ILE A 17 85.44 7.11 34.08
N TYR A 18 86.04 7.85 33.14
CA TYR A 18 86.14 9.32 33.20
C TYR A 18 85.35 10.13 32.14
N ASP A 19 84.19 9.66 31.66
CA ASP A 19 83.25 10.54 30.92
C ASP A 19 81.76 10.36 31.28
N THR A 20 81.48 10.02 32.53
CA THR A 20 80.12 9.66 32.96
C THR A 20 79.26 10.87 33.36
N ALA A 21 79.86 11.94 33.88
CA ALA A 21 79.11 13.10 34.37
C ALA A 21 78.60 14.01 33.23
N ALA A 22 79.45 14.32 32.25
CA ALA A 22 79.07 15.16 31.11
C ALA A 22 78.10 14.43 30.16
N SER A 23 78.27 13.12 29.99
CA SER A 23 77.35 12.26 29.23
C SER A 23 75.97 12.17 29.89
N CYS A 24 75.90 11.95 31.21
CA CYS A 24 74.62 11.95 31.95
C CYS A 24 73.90 13.30 31.92
N ILE A 25 74.62 14.43 32.00
CA ILE A 25 74.01 15.78 31.92
C ILE A 25 73.46 16.03 30.51
N ARG A 26 74.19 15.63 29.45
CA ARG A 26 73.72 15.73 28.06
C ARG A 26 72.48 14.84 27.82
N ALA A 27 72.50 13.60 28.30
CA ALA A 27 71.37 12.68 28.21
C ALA A 27 70.15 13.17 29.01
N ALA A 28 70.35 13.78 30.17
CA ALA A 28 69.28 14.39 30.96
C ALA A 28 68.68 15.62 30.27
N ALA A 29 69.51 16.46 29.64
CA ALA A 29 69.06 17.61 28.86
C ALA A 29 68.31 17.19 27.58
N GLU A 30 68.78 16.14 26.91
CA GLU A 30 68.15 15.56 25.72
C GLU A 30 66.79 14.91 26.05
N ASN A 31 66.71 14.15 27.16
CA ASN A 31 65.45 13.61 27.67
C ASN A 31 64.47 14.72 28.08
N ALA A 32 64.95 15.80 28.71
CA ALA A 32 64.10 16.94 29.06
C ALA A 32 63.56 17.69 27.83
N ASN A 33 64.34 17.76 26.74
CA ASN A 33 63.88 18.29 25.46
C ASN A 33 62.90 17.35 24.76
N LEU A 34 63.14 16.04 24.80
CA LEU A 34 62.21 15.03 24.28
C LEU A 34 60.86 15.05 25.02
N ASP A 35 60.86 15.19 26.34
CA ASP A 35 59.64 15.33 27.14
C ASP A 35 58.90 16.64 26.85
N ARG A 36 59.63 17.73 26.60
CA ARG A 36 59.03 19.01 26.18
C ARG A 36 58.38 18.88 24.79
N MET A 37 59.04 18.21 23.86
CA MET A 37 58.52 17.94 22.52
C MET A 37 57.30 17.01 22.57
N ARG A 38 57.33 15.95 23.38
CA ARG A 38 56.19 15.03 23.58
C ARG A 38 54.97 15.78 24.11
N ARG A 39 55.14 16.61 25.15
CA ARG A 39 54.05 17.44 25.68
C ARG A 39 53.51 18.43 24.66
N GLN A 40 54.36 19.01 23.81
CA GLN A 40 53.92 19.90 22.75
C GLN A 40 53.14 19.16 21.67
N THR A 41 53.60 17.98 21.24
CA THR A 41 52.89 17.15 20.26
C THR A 41 51.59 16.59 20.82
N GLU A 42 51.55 16.19 22.09
CA GLU A 42 50.35 15.73 22.78
C GLU A 42 49.34 16.87 22.94
N ASN A 43 49.80 18.08 23.30
CA ASN A 43 48.93 19.25 23.37
C ASN A 43 48.40 19.67 21.99
N GLN A 44 49.23 19.67 20.95
CA GLN A 44 48.79 19.96 19.57
C GLN A 44 47.78 18.92 19.08
N THR A 45 48.04 17.64 19.32
CA THR A 45 47.12 16.56 18.94
C THR A 45 45.82 16.63 19.75
N ALA A 46 45.88 17.01 21.02
CA ALA A 46 44.72 17.20 21.87
C ALA A 46 43.88 18.42 21.46
N GLU A 47 44.52 19.52 21.07
CA GLU A 47 43.85 20.72 20.55
C GLU A 47 43.20 20.46 19.19
N GLU A 48 43.87 19.74 18.28
CA GLU A 48 43.32 19.31 17.00
C GLU A 48 42.16 18.32 17.18
N TRP A 49 42.29 17.38 18.12
CA TRP A 49 41.22 16.45 18.46
C TRP A 49 40.03 17.15 19.12
N ALA A 50 40.27 18.14 19.99
CA ALA A 50 39.24 18.96 20.61
C ALA A 50 38.51 19.83 19.57
N HIS A 51 39.24 20.45 18.64
CA HIS A 51 38.66 21.23 17.53
C HIS A 51 37.81 20.34 16.61
N ASN A 52 38.29 19.15 16.25
CA ASN A 52 37.54 18.19 15.45
C ASN A 52 36.32 17.64 16.21
N ALA A 53 36.45 17.36 17.52
CA ALA A 53 35.37 16.93 18.38
C ALA A 53 34.32 18.04 18.57
N GLU A 54 34.73 19.30 18.69
CA GLU A 54 33.85 20.46 18.76
C GLU A 54 33.13 20.70 17.43
N GLU A 55 33.83 20.55 16.31
CA GLU A 55 33.23 20.65 14.98
C GLU A 55 32.25 19.50 14.69
N MET A 56 32.60 18.29 15.12
CA MET A 56 31.73 17.12 15.08
C MET A 56 30.51 17.31 16.00
N ALA A 57 30.69 17.82 17.22
CA ALA A 57 29.61 18.17 18.15
C ALA A 57 28.73 19.29 17.61
N ARG A 58 29.29 20.28 16.90
CA ARG A 58 28.56 21.35 16.22
C ARG A 58 27.73 20.78 15.07
N ASN A 59 28.27 19.84 14.30
CA ASN A 59 27.54 19.14 13.22
C ASN A 59 26.44 18.24 13.78
N PHE A 60 26.69 17.52 14.87
CA PHE A 60 25.66 16.77 15.58
C PHE A 60 24.60 17.72 16.15
N ARG A 61 24.97 18.84 16.76
CA ARG A 61 24.02 19.84 17.28
C ARG A 61 23.19 20.49 16.18
N LYS A 62 23.74 20.74 14.98
CA LYS A 62 22.99 21.19 13.80
C LYS A 62 22.02 20.12 13.28
N LYS A 63 22.45 18.85 13.21
CA LYS A 63 21.59 17.71 12.80
C LYS A 63 20.47 17.45 13.83
N TYR A 64 20.80 17.43 15.12
CA TYR A 64 19.85 17.25 16.20
C TYR A 64 18.97 18.47 16.44
N ARG A 65 19.36 19.70 16.05
CA ARG A 65 18.44 20.85 16.06
C ARG A 65 17.35 20.72 14.99
N ARG A 66 17.66 20.15 13.81
CA ARG A 66 16.64 19.80 12.80
C ARG A 66 15.74 18.64 13.24
N ILE A 67 16.25 17.73 14.07
CA ILE A 67 15.49 16.56 14.58
C ILE A 67 14.72 16.90 15.88
N ALA A 68 15.21 17.79 16.73
CA ALA A 68 14.55 18.22 17.96
C ALA A 68 13.34 19.13 17.68
N GLY A 69 13.36 19.88 16.58
CA GLY A 69 12.15 20.53 16.04
C GLY A 69 11.11 19.55 15.46
N ARG A 70 11.43 18.24 15.38
CA ARG A 70 10.53 17.17 14.91
C ARG A 70 9.91 16.34 16.03
N LYS A 71 10.24 16.58 17.31
CA LYS A 71 9.77 15.72 18.41
C LYS A 71 8.55 16.25 19.18
N ASP A 72 8.00 17.40 18.77
CA ASP A 72 6.78 17.94 19.39
C ASP A 72 5.85 18.61 18.36
N ILE A 73 5.47 17.85 17.33
CA ILE A 73 4.36 18.23 16.45
C ILE A 73 3.37 17.08 16.48
N GLY A 74 2.47 17.14 17.46
CA GLY A 74 1.12 16.65 17.23
C GLY A 74 0.58 17.34 15.97
N THR A 75 0.02 16.54 15.05
CA THR A 75 -0.68 16.99 13.83
C THR A 75 0.13 17.95 12.93
N SER A 76 1.04 17.38 12.14
CA SER A 76 1.87 18.06 11.13
C SER A 76 1.07 18.40 9.85
N ASP A 77 0.11 19.31 9.93
CA ASP A 77 -0.61 19.78 8.72
C ASP A 77 0.03 21.01 8.07
N ASP A 78 0.97 21.70 8.73
CA ASP A 78 1.45 23.02 8.29
C ASP A 78 2.95 23.07 7.93
N VAL A 79 3.48 21.97 7.37
CA VAL A 79 4.80 22.00 6.73
C VAL A 79 4.63 22.34 5.25
N PRO A 80 5.22 23.45 4.77
CA PRO A 80 5.15 23.81 3.36
C PRO A 80 5.68 22.68 2.46
N ARG A 81 4.89 22.25 1.47
CA ARG A 81 5.22 21.10 0.59
C ARG A 81 6.55 21.25 -0.13
N HIS A 82 6.97 22.47 -0.46
CA HIS A 82 8.25 22.73 -1.11
C HIS A 82 9.45 22.39 -0.22
N ALA A 83 9.30 22.45 1.12
CA ALA A 83 10.33 22.07 2.07
C ALA A 83 10.43 20.55 2.26
N LEU A 84 9.51 19.78 1.68
CA LEU A 84 9.48 18.31 1.68
C LEU A 84 9.89 17.71 0.32
N MET A 85 10.32 18.55 -0.63
CA MET A 85 10.84 18.07 -1.90
C MET A 85 12.23 17.46 -1.71
N PRO A 86 12.55 16.37 -2.43
CA PRO A 86 13.84 15.70 -2.31
C PRO A 86 14.99 16.59 -2.82
N ASP A 87 16.12 16.53 -2.13
CA ASP A 87 17.36 17.24 -2.47
C ASP A 87 18.53 16.26 -2.71
N LEU A 88 19.68 16.77 -3.16
CA LEU A 88 20.90 15.98 -3.46
C LEU A 88 21.48 15.23 -2.24
N GLU A 89 21.23 15.72 -1.03
CA GLU A 89 21.68 15.09 0.22
C GLU A 89 20.78 13.90 0.63
N ASP A 90 19.57 13.83 0.08
CA ASP A 90 18.62 12.77 0.38
C ASP A 90 19.02 11.44 -0.31
N PRO A 91 18.65 10.29 0.26
CA PRO A 91 18.94 9.02 -0.36
C PRO A 91 18.27 8.89 -1.73
N SER A 92 18.99 8.31 -2.68
CA SER A 92 18.48 8.05 -4.02
C SER A 92 17.38 6.98 -4.02
N LEU A 93 16.46 7.09 -4.98
CA LEU A 93 15.41 6.11 -5.19
C LEU A 93 15.70 5.24 -6.41
N TRP A 94 15.57 3.93 -6.27
CA TRP A 94 15.86 2.96 -7.33
C TRP A 94 14.59 2.21 -7.73
N ALA A 95 14.26 2.23 -9.02
CA ALA A 95 13.19 1.45 -9.60
C ALA A 95 13.70 0.05 -9.96
N VAL A 96 13.08 -0.98 -9.39
CA VAL A 96 13.45 -2.38 -9.60
C VAL A 96 12.31 -3.13 -10.26
N SER A 97 12.62 -3.80 -11.36
CA SER A 97 11.64 -4.67 -12.03
C SER A 97 11.41 -5.95 -11.22
N VAL A 98 10.15 -6.32 -11.07
CA VAL A 98 9.71 -7.50 -10.32
C VAL A 98 8.64 -8.27 -11.10
N LYS A 99 8.36 -9.50 -10.66
CA LYS A 99 7.27 -10.29 -11.20
C LYS A 99 5.92 -9.59 -10.94
N ILE A 100 5.18 -9.33 -12.01
CA ILE A 100 3.87 -8.69 -11.97
C ILE A 100 2.92 -9.45 -11.03
N GLY A 101 2.20 -8.71 -10.18
CA GLY A 101 1.25 -9.24 -9.21
C GLY A 101 1.88 -9.72 -7.89
N ARG A 102 3.20 -9.62 -7.73
CA ARG A 102 3.93 -9.96 -6.49
C ARG A 102 4.56 -8.75 -5.79
N GLU A 103 4.33 -7.55 -6.27
CA GLU A 103 4.94 -6.29 -5.81
C GLU A 103 4.74 -6.10 -4.29
N ARG A 104 3.48 -6.13 -3.85
CA ARG A 104 3.12 -6.00 -2.43
C ARG A 104 3.75 -7.09 -1.57
N GLN A 105 3.76 -8.34 -2.04
CA GLN A 105 4.36 -9.47 -1.31
C GLN A 105 5.87 -9.31 -1.19
N ILE A 106 6.53 -8.80 -2.23
CA ILE A 106 7.97 -8.53 -2.25
C ILE A 106 8.30 -7.40 -1.27
N VAL A 107 7.57 -6.28 -1.28
CA VAL A 107 7.78 -5.18 -0.32
C VAL A 107 7.62 -5.66 1.13
N MET A 108 6.59 -6.46 1.42
CA MET A 108 6.42 -7.07 2.74
C MET A 108 7.56 -8.03 3.10
N THR A 109 8.10 -8.77 2.12
CA THR A 109 9.27 -9.63 2.32
C THR A 109 10.53 -8.82 2.64
N ILE A 110 10.74 -7.69 1.96
CA ILE A 110 11.84 -6.75 2.24
C ILE A 110 11.72 -6.22 3.68
N MET A 111 10.53 -5.81 4.09
CA MET A 111 10.28 -5.34 5.46
C MET A 111 10.60 -6.41 6.50
N ARG A 112 10.13 -7.65 6.30
CA ARG A 112 10.45 -8.78 7.20
C ARG A 112 11.95 -9.06 7.26
N LYS A 113 12.63 -9.03 6.11
CA LYS A 113 14.09 -9.18 6.03
C LYS A 113 14.78 -8.08 6.83
N ALA A 114 14.40 -6.82 6.64
CA ALA A 114 14.96 -5.69 7.39
C ALA A 114 14.77 -5.83 8.91
N CYS A 115 13.57 -6.23 9.37
CA CYS A 115 13.31 -6.51 10.78
C CYS A 115 14.18 -7.64 11.34
N ALA A 116 14.39 -8.72 10.57
CA ALA A 116 15.24 -9.83 11.00
C ALA A 116 16.72 -9.41 11.16
N PHE A 117 17.25 -8.61 10.23
CA PHE A 117 18.61 -8.06 10.30
C PHE A 117 18.78 -7.09 11.49
N LEU A 118 17.73 -6.33 11.84
CA LEU A 118 17.73 -5.46 13.02
C LEU A 118 17.68 -6.24 14.34
N GLN A 119 16.95 -7.35 14.41
CA GLN A 119 16.91 -8.21 15.59
C GLN A 119 18.22 -8.97 15.81
N GLY A 120 19.00 -9.19 14.74
CA GLY A 120 20.25 -9.92 14.77
C GLY A 120 20.06 -11.41 15.04
N ILE A 121 21.17 -12.14 15.04
CA ILE A 121 21.23 -13.54 15.47
C ILE A 121 21.72 -13.54 16.92
N LYS A 122 21.16 -14.39 17.79
CA LYS A 122 21.63 -14.52 19.18
C LYS A 122 23.14 -14.77 19.18
N GLY A 123 23.91 -13.84 19.77
CA GLY A 123 25.37 -13.90 19.85
C GLY A 123 26.12 -13.12 18.75
N GLN A 124 25.45 -12.40 17.86
CA GLN A 124 26.06 -11.48 16.90
C GLN A 124 25.49 -10.06 17.02
N ALA A 125 26.33 -9.07 16.73
CA ALA A 125 25.88 -7.69 16.62
C ALA A 125 24.89 -7.54 15.46
N PRO A 126 23.78 -6.78 15.64
CA PRO A 126 22.82 -6.54 14.57
C PRO A 126 23.49 -5.76 13.44
N ALA A 127 23.35 -6.26 12.21
CA ALA A 127 23.84 -5.61 10.99
C ALA A 127 22.63 -5.12 10.18
N PRO A 128 22.16 -3.87 10.33
CA PRO A 128 20.99 -3.39 9.62
C PRO A 128 21.21 -3.37 8.10
N MET A 129 20.15 -3.64 7.35
CA MET A 129 20.19 -3.51 5.89
C MET A 129 20.46 -2.07 5.47
N ALA A 130 21.28 -1.86 4.45
CA ALA A 130 21.65 -0.54 3.91
C ALA A 130 20.58 0.06 2.96
N ILE A 131 19.30 -0.11 3.31
CA ILE A 131 18.16 0.52 2.64
C ILE A 131 17.34 1.32 3.65
N HIS A 132 16.70 2.40 3.20
CA HIS A 132 15.91 3.27 4.06
C HIS A 132 14.42 2.92 4.02
N SER A 133 13.87 2.77 2.81
CA SER A 133 12.47 2.43 2.60
C SER A 133 12.28 1.63 1.32
N ALA A 134 11.13 0.97 1.19
CA ALA A 134 10.70 0.31 -0.03
C ALA A 134 9.19 0.38 -0.17
N PHE A 135 8.69 0.63 -1.39
CA PHE A 135 7.26 0.70 -1.68
C PHE A 135 6.92 0.24 -3.09
N CYS A 136 5.63 0.07 -3.37
CA CYS A 136 5.11 -0.24 -4.70
C CYS A 136 3.87 0.62 -5.00
N ARG A 137 3.56 0.77 -6.28
CA ARG A 137 2.39 1.53 -6.77
C ARG A 137 1.45 0.59 -7.52
N ASP A 138 0.17 0.59 -7.16
CA ASP A 138 -0.82 -0.23 -7.87
C ASP A 138 -1.01 0.22 -9.32
N SER A 139 -0.81 1.52 -9.60
CA SER A 139 -0.89 2.09 -10.95
C SER A 139 0.29 1.72 -11.87
N ILE A 140 1.39 1.21 -11.32
CA ILE A 140 2.60 0.86 -12.08
C ILE A 140 2.98 -0.59 -11.74
N PRO A 141 2.34 -1.59 -12.38
CA PRO A 141 2.60 -2.99 -12.12
C PRO A 141 4.02 -3.40 -12.57
N GLY A 142 4.57 -4.42 -11.93
CA GLY A 142 5.89 -4.98 -12.26
C GLY A 142 7.09 -4.16 -11.79
N LYS A 143 6.89 -3.11 -10.98
CA LYS A 143 7.98 -2.32 -10.40
C LYS A 143 7.81 -2.13 -8.89
N ILE A 144 8.93 -2.12 -8.18
CA ILE A 144 9.04 -1.63 -6.80
C ILE A 144 10.06 -0.50 -6.76
N TYR A 145 9.97 0.34 -5.74
CA TYR A 145 10.89 1.45 -5.51
C TYR A 145 11.60 1.23 -4.18
N VAL A 146 12.93 1.32 -4.19
CA VAL A 146 13.77 1.09 -3.01
C VAL A 146 14.68 2.29 -2.81
N GLU A 147 14.65 2.85 -1.61
CA GLU A 147 15.43 4.03 -1.23
C GLU A 147 16.77 3.59 -0.63
N SER A 148 17.88 3.98 -1.28
CA SER A 148 19.24 3.71 -0.80
C SER A 148 20.26 4.62 -1.48
N ARG A 149 21.33 4.97 -0.76
CA ARG A 149 22.44 5.77 -1.30
C ARG A 149 23.29 5.06 -2.34
N ARG A 150 23.32 3.72 -2.31
CA ARG A 150 24.21 2.92 -3.17
C ARG A 150 23.42 1.86 -3.92
N ARG A 151 23.76 1.67 -5.19
CA ARG A 151 23.16 0.65 -6.05
C ARG A 151 23.39 -0.75 -5.49
N GLU A 152 24.59 -0.99 -4.98
CA GLU A 152 25.05 -2.27 -4.45
C GLU A 152 24.22 -2.70 -3.24
N SER A 153 23.89 -1.73 -2.37
CA SER A 153 23.04 -1.94 -1.20
C SER A 153 21.62 -2.38 -1.58
N VAL A 154 21.08 -1.89 -2.70
CA VAL A 154 19.79 -2.36 -3.24
C VAL A 154 19.89 -3.81 -3.71
N ILE A 155 20.95 -4.16 -4.44
CA ILE A 155 21.17 -5.52 -4.94
C ILE A 155 21.31 -6.51 -3.77
N GLU A 156 22.09 -6.16 -2.75
CA GLU A 156 22.29 -6.97 -1.54
C GLU A 156 20.98 -7.13 -0.74
N ALA A 157 20.25 -6.03 -0.56
CA ALA A 157 18.97 -6.03 0.13
C ALA A 157 17.94 -6.95 -0.53
N LEU A 158 17.93 -6.99 -1.87
CA LEU A 158 17.01 -7.78 -2.66
C LEU A 158 17.51 -9.20 -2.96
N ALA A 159 18.75 -9.53 -2.60
CA ALA A 159 19.32 -10.85 -2.79
C ALA A 159 18.50 -11.93 -2.07
N GLY A 160 18.25 -13.04 -2.77
CA GLY A 160 17.48 -14.18 -2.28
C GLY A 160 15.96 -14.01 -2.35
N ILE A 161 15.43 -12.85 -2.76
CA ILE A 161 13.99 -12.64 -2.91
C ILE A 161 13.52 -13.14 -4.28
N VAL A 162 12.60 -14.11 -4.28
CA VAL A 162 12.05 -14.70 -5.51
C VAL A 162 11.16 -13.70 -6.24
N GLY A 163 11.39 -13.54 -7.55
CA GLY A 163 10.60 -12.65 -8.40
C GLY A 163 11.13 -11.21 -8.47
N VAL A 164 12.37 -10.97 -8.04
CA VAL A 164 13.06 -9.68 -8.18
C VAL A 164 14.19 -9.79 -9.21
N TYR A 165 14.28 -8.82 -10.12
CA TYR A 165 15.26 -8.82 -11.21
C TYR A 165 16.37 -7.77 -11.02
N ALA A 166 16.73 -7.45 -9.77
CA ALA A 166 17.68 -6.37 -9.44
C ALA A 166 19.13 -6.58 -9.95
N ARG A 167 19.53 -7.83 -10.25
CA ARG A 167 20.89 -8.14 -10.72
C ARG A 167 21.12 -7.73 -12.18
N THR A 168 20.05 -7.61 -12.97
CA THR A 168 20.17 -7.23 -14.37
C THR A 168 20.23 -5.71 -14.49
N ALA A 169 21.22 -5.19 -15.23
CA ALA A 169 21.51 -3.76 -15.25
C ALA A 169 20.33 -2.92 -15.74
N ASP A 170 19.60 -3.38 -16.76
CA ASP A 170 18.42 -2.76 -17.36
C ASP A 170 17.17 -2.84 -16.47
N LYS A 171 17.18 -3.68 -15.43
CA LYS A 171 16.05 -3.91 -14.52
C LYS A 171 16.17 -3.16 -13.19
N LEU A 172 17.29 -2.49 -12.97
CA LEU A 172 17.55 -1.65 -11.80
C LEU A 172 17.96 -0.26 -12.29
N LEU A 173 17.04 0.69 -12.20
CA LEU A 173 17.21 2.05 -12.73
C LEU A 173 17.16 3.07 -11.59
N LEU A 174 17.96 4.13 -11.73
CA LEU A 174 17.89 5.28 -10.83
C LEU A 174 16.67 6.13 -11.20
N VAL A 175 15.85 6.49 -10.22
CA VAL A 175 14.72 7.41 -10.41
C VAL A 175 15.25 8.85 -10.37
N PRO A 176 14.93 9.69 -11.37
CA PRO A 176 15.26 11.11 -11.33
C PRO A 176 14.64 11.81 -10.13
N ILE A 177 15.34 12.79 -9.55
CA ILE A 177 14.87 13.53 -8.35
C ILE A 177 13.52 14.19 -8.60
N GLU A 178 13.30 14.71 -9.81
CA GLU A 178 12.05 15.35 -10.25
C GLU A 178 10.85 14.39 -10.19
N GLU A 179 11.05 13.09 -10.43
CA GLU A 179 9.99 12.08 -10.45
C GLU A 179 9.73 11.47 -9.06
N MET A 180 10.65 11.62 -8.10
CA MET A 180 10.54 10.99 -6.78
C MET A 180 9.25 11.39 -6.04
N ALA A 181 8.90 12.69 -6.07
CA ALA A 181 7.69 13.18 -5.41
C ALA A 181 6.41 12.68 -6.09
N ASP A 182 6.43 12.53 -7.42
CA ASP A 182 5.28 12.08 -8.21
C ASP A 182 4.88 10.63 -7.91
N LEU A 183 5.85 9.80 -7.53
CA LEU A 183 5.61 8.43 -7.11
C LEU A 183 4.79 8.33 -5.81
N LEU A 184 4.81 9.36 -4.97
CA LEU A 184 4.05 9.43 -3.71
C LEU A 184 2.71 10.17 -3.84
N LYS A 185 2.41 10.77 -5.01
CA LYS A 185 1.12 11.45 -5.24
C LYS A 185 -0.04 10.46 -5.24
N PHE A 186 -0.98 10.60 -4.31
CA PHE A 186 -2.22 9.83 -4.35
C PHE A 186 -3.07 10.27 -5.56
N THR A 187 -3.21 9.41 -6.55
CA THR A 187 -4.30 9.51 -7.52
C THR A 187 -5.54 8.94 -6.85
N LYS A 188 -6.13 9.67 -5.90
CA LYS A 188 -7.48 9.36 -5.46
C LYS A 188 -8.37 9.70 -6.64
N ILE A 189 -8.78 8.68 -7.40
CA ILE A 189 -9.77 8.89 -8.45
C ILE A 189 -11.11 9.05 -7.73
N GLU A 190 -11.37 10.25 -7.24
CA GLU A 190 -12.69 10.63 -6.73
C GLU A 190 -13.63 10.69 -7.93
N HIS A 191 -14.31 9.58 -8.20
CA HIS A 191 -15.49 9.65 -9.04
C HIS A 191 -16.60 10.31 -8.25
N GLU A 192 -16.80 11.60 -8.48
CA GLU A 192 -17.98 12.30 -8.00
C GLU A 192 -19.22 11.64 -8.61
N LEU A 193 -19.90 10.82 -7.82
CA LEU A 193 -21.17 10.23 -8.20
C LEU A 193 -22.23 11.32 -8.22
N LYS A 194 -22.87 11.50 -9.38
CA LYS A 194 -23.99 12.43 -9.54
C LYS A 194 -25.30 11.68 -9.47
N VAL A 195 -26.32 12.34 -8.92
CA VAL A 195 -27.70 11.86 -9.02
C VAL A 195 -28.07 11.71 -10.51
N GLY A 196 -28.70 10.59 -10.85
CA GLY A 196 -29.05 10.22 -12.22
C GLY A 196 -27.95 9.49 -12.99
N ALA A 197 -26.72 9.37 -12.45
CA ALA A 197 -25.65 8.63 -13.10
C ALA A 197 -25.94 7.13 -13.18
N TRP A 198 -25.44 6.49 -14.23
CA TRP A 198 -25.51 5.05 -14.44
C TRP A 198 -24.35 4.36 -13.72
N VAL A 199 -24.67 3.31 -12.97
CA VAL A 199 -23.71 2.47 -12.25
C VAL A 199 -24.02 1.00 -12.50
N ARG A 200 -23.05 0.11 -12.32
CA ARG A 200 -23.28 -1.34 -12.37
C ARG A 200 -22.90 -2.01 -11.06
N PHE A 201 -23.61 -3.07 -10.70
CA PHE A 201 -23.20 -3.86 -9.54
C PHE A 201 -21.90 -4.63 -9.83
N LYS A 202 -20.93 -4.50 -8.94
CA LYS A 202 -19.65 -5.23 -8.99
C LYS A 202 -19.76 -6.62 -8.36
N GLN A 203 -20.61 -6.77 -7.36
CA GLN A 203 -20.75 -7.99 -6.56
C GLN A 203 -22.19 -8.19 -6.08
N GLY A 204 -22.58 -9.45 -5.82
CA GLY A 204 -23.88 -9.83 -5.25
C GLY A 204 -24.84 -10.43 -6.27
N HIS A 205 -26.13 -10.51 -5.90
CA HIS A 205 -27.19 -11.12 -6.72
C HIS A 205 -27.34 -10.41 -8.08
N HIS A 206 -27.18 -9.09 -8.08
CA HIS A 206 -27.36 -8.24 -9.27
C HIS A 206 -26.05 -7.98 -10.03
N THR A 207 -25.00 -8.78 -9.83
CA THR A 207 -23.68 -8.53 -10.44
C THR A 207 -23.79 -8.34 -11.96
N GLY A 208 -23.33 -7.19 -12.44
CA GLY A 208 -23.37 -6.79 -13.85
C GLY A 208 -24.63 -6.01 -14.25
N ASP A 209 -25.69 -6.00 -13.46
CA ASP A 209 -26.93 -5.29 -13.77
C ASP A 209 -26.72 -3.77 -13.71
N LEU A 210 -27.47 -3.07 -14.59
CA LEU A 210 -27.51 -1.62 -14.63
C LEU A 210 -28.39 -1.06 -13.50
N ALA A 211 -27.89 -0.02 -12.84
CA ALA A 211 -28.60 0.74 -11.83
C ALA A 211 -28.43 2.25 -12.06
N GLN A 212 -29.37 3.05 -11.57
CA GLN A 212 -29.31 4.50 -11.63
C GLN A 212 -29.25 5.09 -10.22
N VAL A 213 -28.36 6.05 -9.99
CA VAL A 213 -28.25 6.77 -8.72
C VAL A 213 -29.47 7.66 -8.50
N ILE A 214 -30.13 7.52 -7.35
CA ILE A 214 -31.24 8.37 -6.91
C ILE A 214 -30.76 9.42 -5.91
N GLU A 215 -29.90 9.00 -4.98
CA GLU A 215 -29.45 9.83 -3.87
C GLU A 215 -28.01 9.47 -3.53
N VAL A 216 -27.20 10.48 -3.21
CA VAL A 216 -25.83 10.30 -2.73
C VAL A 216 -25.84 10.68 -1.26
N GLY A 217 -25.45 9.76 -0.37
CA GLY A 217 -25.40 10.04 1.05
C GLY A 217 -24.36 11.10 1.38
N GLU A 218 -24.57 11.83 2.48
CA GLU A 218 -23.75 12.98 2.90
C GLU A 218 -22.25 12.67 2.98
N ASN A 219 -21.90 11.44 3.39
CA ASN A 219 -20.51 11.00 3.54
C ASN A 219 -19.91 10.37 2.25
N GLY A 220 -20.69 10.25 1.17
CA GLY A 220 -20.27 9.62 -0.09
C GLY A 220 -20.00 8.11 -0.02
N GLU A 221 -20.13 7.47 1.15
CA GLU A 221 -19.86 6.04 1.33
C GLU A 221 -21.01 5.15 0.85
N LYS A 222 -22.25 5.63 1.06
CA LYS A 222 -23.49 4.95 0.67
C LYS A 222 -24.25 5.78 -0.35
N VAL A 223 -24.81 5.08 -1.33
CA VAL A 223 -25.56 5.67 -2.43
C VAL A 223 -26.87 4.93 -2.58
N GLY A 224 -27.97 5.67 -2.65
CA GLY A 224 -29.29 5.15 -2.99
C GLY A 224 -29.37 4.94 -4.49
N ILE A 225 -29.64 3.70 -4.91
CA ILE A 225 -29.77 3.34 -6.32
C ILE A 225 -31.13 2.71 -6.59
N LYS A 226 -31.61 2.85 -7.82
CA LYS A 226 -32.73 2.07 -8.38
C LYS A 226 -32.24 1.15 -9.48
N PHE A 227 -32.77 -0.07 -9.51
CA PHE A 227 -32.43 -1.06 -10.53
C PHE A 227 -33.63 -1.97 -10.83
N VAL A 228 -33.53 -2.72 -11.92
CA VAL A 228 -34.55 -3.69 -12.32
C VAL A 228 -34.34 -4.99 -11.53
N PRO A 229 -35.31 -5.46 -10.74
CA PRO A 229 -35.14 -6.64 -9.92
C PRO A 229 -35.13 -7.93 -10.74
N ARG A 230 -34.66 -9.01 -10.12
CA ARG A 230 -34.62 -10.37 -10.67
C ARG A 230 -35.41 -11.29 -9.75
N ILE A 231 -36.73 -11.30 -9.92
CA ILE A 231 -37.63 -12.08 -9.07
C ILE A 231 -37.94 -13.39 -9.78
N ASP A 232 -37.84 -14.49 -9.05
CA ASP A 232 -38.24 -15.80 -9.56
C ASP A 232 -39.77 -15.90 -9.55
N MET A 233 -40.40 -15.96 -10.73
CA MET A 233 -41.85 -16.10 -10.85
C MET A 233 -42.31 -17.57 -10.82
N ASN A 234 -41.36 -18.51 -10.74
CA ASN A 234 -41.64 -19.94 -10.65
C ASN A 234 -40.87 -20.55 -9.47
N PRO A 235 -41.25 -20.23 -8.22
CA PRO A 235 -40.59 -20.76 -7.05
C PRO A 235 -40.61 -22.28 -7.11
N SER A 236 -39.44 -22.89 -7.26
CA SER A 236 -39.34 -24.35 -7.20
C SER A 236 -39.84 -24.81 -5.83
N GLU A 237 -40.69 -25.85 -5.77
CA GLU A 237 -41.25 -26.39 -4.52
C GLU A 237 -40.19 -26.86 -3.49
N GLN A 238 -38.90 -26.80 -3.84
CA GLN A 238 -37.77 -27.31 -3.07
C GLN A 238 -37.44 -26.51 -1.80
N ASP A 239 -37.98 -25.28 -1.65
CA ASP A 239 -37.70 -24.42 -0.49
C ASP A 239 -38.73 -24.53 0.65
N TYR A 240 -39.82 -25.26 0.43
CA TYR A 240 -40.83 -25.53 1.44
C TYR A 240 -40.69 -26.98 1.93
N THR A 241 -40.56 -27.18 3.24
CA THR A 241 -40.82 -28.48 3.87
C THR A 241 -42.20 -28.40 4.51
N GLU A 242 -43.05 -29.37 4.21
CA GLU A 242 -44.31 -29.55 4.93
C GLU A 242 -44.01 -30.20 6.28
N ASP A 243 -44.33 -29.50 7.37
CA ASP A 243 -44.39 -30.13 8.69
C ASP A 243 -45.51 -31.18 8.69
N LYS A 244 -45.43 -32.19 9.57
CA LYS A 244 -46.42 -33.29 9.73
C LYS A 244 -47.88 -32.84 9.98
N ARG A 245 -48.13 -31.53 10.06
CA ARG A 245 -49.44 -30.88 10.22
C ARG A 245 -49.93 -30.17 8.94
N GLY A 246 -49.24 -30.33 7.80
CA GLY A 246 -49.64 -29.78 6.51
C GLY A 246 -49.42 -28.27 6.34
N VAL A 247 -48.65 -27.63 7.21
CA VAL A 247 -48.36 -26.19 7.12
C VAL A 247 -47.01 -26.00 6.43
N LYS A 248 -47.01 -25.31 5.28
CA LYS A 248 -45.80 -24.97 4.53
C LYS A 248 -45.01 -23.89 5.27
N ARG A 249 -43.74 -24.17 5.58
CA ARG A 249 -42.80 -23.19 6.14
C ARG A 249 -41.51 -23.17 5.30
N GLN A 250 -40.95 -21.97 5.08
CA GLN A 250 -39.65 -21.81 4.46
C GLN A 250 -38.58 -22.54 5.29
N ARG A 251 -37.69 -23.30 4.63
CA ARG A 251 -36.48 -23.81 5.31
C ARG A 251 -35.54 -22.64 5.60
N ASN A 252 -35.30 -22.35 6.86
CA ASN A 252 -34.06 -21.66 7.25
C ASN A 252 -32.90 -22.59 6.88
N LEU A 253 -32.07 -22.20 5.91
CA LEU A 253 -30.83 -22.87 5.57
C LEU A 253 -29.81 -22.73 6.72
N GLY A 254 -30.00 -23.53 7.76
CA GLY A 254 -29.00 -23.77 8.79
C GLY A 254 -27.91 -24.71 8.27
N SER A 255 -26.72 -24.16 8.04
CA SER A 255 -25.40 -24.78 8.16
C SER A 255 -25.36 -26.32 7.99
N GLY A 256 -25.54 -26.79 6.75
CA GLY A 256 -25.39 -28.20 6.38
C GLY A 256 -24.23 -28.37 5.39
N LYS A 257 -23.41 -29.41 5.61
CA LYS A 257 -22.14 -29.74 4.93
C LYS A 257 -22.22 -30.09 3.42
N ASN A 258 -23.25 -29.62 2.70
CA ASN A 258 -23.42 -29.78 1.25
C ASN A 258 -23.35 -28.44 0.48
N ALA A 259 -22.67 -27.44 1.04
CA ALA A 259 -22.53 -26.10 0.45
C ALA A 259 -21.44 -25.99 -0.65
N ILE A 260 -20.72 -27.07 -0.99
CA ILE A 260 -19.53 -27.00 -1.85
C ILE A 260 -19.85 -27.09 -3.36
N ASN A 261 -20.99 -27.67 -3.76
CA ASN A 261 -21.32 -27.86 -5.20
C ASN A 261 -22.49 -27.03 -5.72
N LYS A 262 -23.07 -26.13 -4.91
CA LYS A 262 -23.94 -25.08 -5.45
C LYS A 262 -23.06 -23.84 -5.66
N ARG A 263 -22.38 -23.78 -6.82
CA ARG A 263 -21.96 -22.48 -7.37
C ARG A 263 -23.16 -21.54 -7.22
N PRO A 264 -23.02 -20.32 -6.67
CA PRO A 264 -24.14 -19.39 -6.61
C PRO A 264 -24.66 -19.29 -8.05
N GLN A 265 -25.83 -19.87 -8.29
CA GLN A 265 -26.41 -19.84 -9.62
C GLN A 265 -26.46 -18.37 -9.97
N ARG A 266 -25.87 -17.98 -11.11
CA ARG A 266 -26.27 -16.74 -11.76
C ARG A 266 -27.79 -16.81 -11.80
N HIS A 267 -28.43 -16.01 -10.95
CA HIS A 267 -29.82 -16.20 -10.62
C HIS A 267 -30.60 -16.21 -11.93
N THR A 268 -31.25 -17.33 -12.21
CA THR A 268 -31.84 -17.69 -13.51
C THR A 268 -33.04 -16.83 -13.87
N ALA A 269 -33.49 -15.99 -12.93
CA ALA A 269 -34.52 -15.00 -13.15
C ALA A 269 -34.02 -13.91 -14.11
N GLN A 270 -34.79 -13.70 -15.17
CA GLN A 270 -34.58 -12.60 -16.11
C GLN A 270 -34.85 -11.26 -15.41
N PRO A 271 -34.14 -10.19 -15.79
CA PRO A 271 -34.41 -8.87 -15.23
C PRO A 271 -35.80 -8.45 -15.69
N GLN A 272 -36.72 -8.31 -14.75
CA GLN A 272 -38.10 -7.92 -15.01
C GLN A 272 -38.53 -6.89 -13.98
N ARG A 273 -39.36 -5.94 -14.41
CA ARG A 273 -39.94 -4.96 -13.52
C ARG A 273 -40.84 -5.62 -12.48
N PHE A 274 -40.87 -5.05 -11.30
CA PHE A 274 -41.79 -5.47 -10.25
C PHE A 274 -43.22 -5.14 -10.64
N VAL A 275 -44.03 -6.15 -10.92
CA VAL A 275 -45.47 -6.02 -11.14
C VAL A 275 -46.20 -6.55 -9.91
N PRO A 276 -46.76 -5.68 -9.06
CA PRO A 276 -47.33 -6.10 -7.78
C PRO A 276 -48.39 -7.21 -7.89
N ALA A 277 -49.23 -7.15 -8.92
CA ALA A 277 -50.30 -8.14 -9.15
C ALA A 277 -49.75 -9.53 -9.51
N GLU A 278 -48.68 -9.60 -10.30
CA GLU A 278 -48.05 -10.86 -10.69
C GLU A 278 -47.30 -11.48 -9.51
N VAL A 279 -46.53 -10.66 -8.78
CA VAL A 279 -45.77 -11.13 -7.61
C VAL A 279 -46.72 -11.58 -6.51
N GLN A 280 -47.82 -10.86 -6.24
CA GLN A 280 -48.83 -11.28 -5.26
C GLN A 280 -49.51 -12.61 -5.64
N ARG A 281 -49.67 -12.90 -6.93
CA ARG A 281 -50.23 -14.17 -7.40
C ARG A 281 -49.30 -15.35 -7.14
N VAL A 282 -47.99 -15.14 -7.28
CA VAL A 282 -46.96 -16.17 -7.07
C VAL A 282 -46.59 -16.31 -5.59
N TYR A 283 -46.53 -15.20 -4.85
CA TYR A 283 -46.20 -15.12 -3.43
C TYR A 283 -47.34 -14.46 -2.62
N PRO A 284 -48.46 -15.17 -2.40
CA PRO A 284 -49.59 -14.61 -1.65
C PRO A 284 -49.21 -14.25 -0.21
N GLY A 285 -49.46 -13.00 0.17
CA GLY A 285 -49.27 -12.51 1.55
C GLY A 285 -47.85 -12.05 1.88
N GLU A 286 -46.90 -12.17 0.96
CA GLU A 286 -45.52 -11.71 1.17
C GLU A 286 -45.26 -10.30 0.62
N VAL A 287 -46.15 -9.77 -0.23
CA VAL A 287 -46.06 -8.39 -0.73
C VAL A 287 -46.88 -7.47 0.18
N ALA A 288 -46.22 -6.54 0.84
CA ALA A 288 -46.86 -5.50 1.64
C ALA A 288 -46.86 -4.17 0.86
N LYS A 289 -48.00 -3.46 0.83
CA LYS A 289 -48.07 -2.11 0.26
C LYS A 289 -47.78 -1.08 1.35
N HIS A 290 -46.85 -0.15 1.09
CA HIS A 290 -46.49 0.91 2.02
C HIS A 290 -46.70 2.27 1.36
N GLY A 291 -47.85 2.92 1.56
CA GLY A 291 -48.13 4.21 0.94
C GLY A 291 -48.43 4.16 -0.57
N LYS A 292 -48.16 5.26 -1.28
CA LYS A 292 -48.47 5.42 -2.71
C LYS A 292 -47.34 4.83 -3.56
N ASP A 293 -47.65 3.77 -4.31
CA ASP A 293 -46.77 3.10 -5.28
C ASP A 293 -45.45 2.54 -4.74
N ILE A 294 -45.34 2.37 -3.42
CA ILE A 294 -44.22 1.68 -2.76
C ILE A 294 -44.72 0.33 -2.22
N TYR A 295 -43.97 -0.72 -2.56
CA TYR A 295 -44.23 -2.10 -2.16
C TYR A 295 -43.01 -2.66 -1.46
N LYS A 296 -43.20 -3.45 -0.41
CA LYS A 296 -42.15 -4.16 0.29
C LYS A 296 -42.29 -5.66 0.04
N PHE A 297 -41.22 -6.26 -0.45
CA PHE A 297 -41.16 -7.70 -0.75
C PHE A 297 -39.75 -8.20 -0.42
N HIS A 298 -39.63 -9.32 0.31
CA HIS A 298 -38.34 -9.87 0.76
C HIS A 298 -37.36 -8.87 1.42
N ASN A 299 -37.89 -7.93 2.21
CA ASN A 299 -37.13 -6.86 2.87
C ASN A 299 -36.42 -5.89 1.91
N GLU A 300 -36.87 -5.84 0.66
CA GLU A 300 -36.49 -4.82 -0.32
C GLU A 300 -37.70 -3.94 -0.64
N GLU A 301 -37.43 -2.69 -1.02
CA GLU A 301 -38.45 -1.70 -1.34
C GLU A 301 -38.53 -1.51 -2.85
N TYR A 302 -39.74 -1.51 -3.37
CA TYR A 302 -40.04 -1.43 -4.78
C TYR A 302 -40.90 -0.21 -5.05
N ARG A 303 -40.48 0.64 -5.98
CA ARG A 303 -41.19 1.85 -6.40
C ARG A 303 -41.28 1.89 -7.92
N ASN A 304 -42.49 2.08 -8.46
CA ASN A 304 -42.73 2.19 -9.91
C ASN A 304 -42.13 1.04 -10.74
N GLY A 305 -42.06 -0.16 -10.17
CA GLY A 305 -41.49 -1.35 -10.84
C GLY A 305 -39.98 -1.54 -10.67
N PHE A 306 -39.27 -0.62 -10.02
CA PHE A 306 -37.84 -0.73 -9.71
C PHE A 306 -37.62 -1.08 -8.24
N CYS A 307 -36.51 -1.77 -7.93
CA CYS A 307 -36.05 -1.96 -6.57
C CYS A 307 -35.16 -0.79 -6.16
N GLU A 308 -35.45 -0.16 -5.02
CA GLU A 308 -34.67 0.93 -4.41
C GLU A 308 -33.85 0.38 -3.24
N LYS A 309 -32.54 0.62 -3.24
CA LYS A 309 -31.63 0.11 -2.21
C LYS A 309 -30.46 1.04 -1.96
N ALA A 310 -30.08 1.19 -0.69
CA ALA A 310 -28.84 1.85 -0.31
C ALA A 310 -27.66 0.87 -0.37
N VAL A 311 -26.62 1.18 -1.14
CA VAL A 311 -25.46 0.31 -1.34
C VAL A 311 -24.16 1.10 -1.21
N SER A 312 -23.07 0.44 -0.80
CA SER A 312 -21.76 1.09 -0.72
C SER A 312 -21.19 1.34 -2.12
N VAL A 313 -20.55 2.49 -2.33
CA VAL A 313 -19.86 2.83 -3.59
C VAL A 313 -18.83 1.76 -3.99
N THR A 314 -18.19 1.12 -3.01
CA THR A 314 -17.19 0.05 -3.25
C THR A 314 -17.77 -1.20 -3.94
N SER A 315 -19.07 -1.41 -3.81
CA SER A 315 -19.81 -2.52 -4.43
C SER A 315 -20.31 -2.21 -5.84
N LEU A 316 -20.05 -0.99 -6.33
CA LEU A 316 -20.49 -0.51 -7.62
C LEU A 316 -19.29 -0.27 -8.55
N VAL A 317 -19.55 -0.42 -9.84
CA VAL A 317 -18.70 0.07 -10.92
C VAL A 317 -19.28 1.41 -11.35
N VAL A 318 -18.47 2.45 -11.20
CA VAL A 318 -18.85 3.85 -11.50
C VAL A 318 -18.24 4.31 -12.83
N GLU A 319 -17.10 3.74 -13.20
CA GLU A 319 -16.33 4.08 -14.40
C GLU A 319 -16.88 3.40 -15.66
N ASP A 320 -16.87 4.14 -16.77
CA ASP A 320 -17.14 3.65 -18.13
C ASP A 320 -18.41 2.80 -18.29
N VAL A 321 -19.44 3.07 -17.49
CA VAL A 321 -20.70 2.33 -17.54
C VAL A 321 -21.49 2.73 -18.80
N GLN A 322 -21.57 1.79 -19.75
CA GLN A 322 -22.39 1.94 -20.95
C GLN A 322 -23.69 1.11 -20.80
N PRO A 323 -24.87 1.75 -20.80
CA PRO A 323 -26.17 1.05 -20.88
C PRO A 323 -26.35 0.34 -22.22
N THR A 324 -26.90 -0.87 -22.19
CA THR A 324 -27.33 -1.59 -23.40
C THR A 324 -28.74 -1.16 -23.83
N LEU A 325 -29.11 -1.39 -25.09
CA LEU A 325 -30.44 -1.03 -25.61
C LEU A 325 -31.57 -1.70 -24.81
N GLN A 326 -31.43 -2.98 -24.49
CA GLN A 326 -32.40 -3.74 -23.69
C GLN A 326 -32.57 -3.14 -22.28
N GLU A 327 -31.47 -2.75 -21.64
CA GLU A 327 -31.52 -2.09 -20.34
C GLU A 327 -32.19 -0.72 -20.43
N ILE A 328 -31.90 0.06 -21.48
CA ILE A 328 -32.54 1.36 -21.69
C ILE A 328 -34.06 1.20 -21.82
N GLU A 329 -34.54 0.22 -22.59
CA GLU A 329 -35.97 -0.09 -22.72
C GLU A 329 -36.59 -0.47 -21.37
N LEU A 330 -35.90 -1.34 -20.62
CA LEU A 330 -36.30 -1.74 -19.27
C LEU A 330 -36.29 -0.59 -18.27
N PHE A 331 -35.53 0.48 -18.46
CA PHE A 331 -35.58 1.68 -17.62
C PHE A 331 -36.62 2.71 -18.12
N GLN A 332 -36.93 2.75 -19.42
CA GLN A 332 -37.86 3.72 -20.02
C GLN A 332 -39.35 3.33 -19.94
N GLY A 333 -39.70 2.04 -19.94
CA GLY A 333 -41.06 1.53 -20.13
C GLY A 333 -42.18 1.92 -19.13
N VAL A 334 -42.02 2.93 -18.26
CA VAL A 334 -43.11 3.46 -17.37
C VAL A 334 -43.28 4.97 -17.48
N THR A 335 -42.32 5.70 -18.03
CA THR A 335 -42.48 7.15 -18.17
C THR A 335 -43.20 7.48 -19.47
N ALA A 336 -44.53 7.45 -19.43
CA ALA A 336 -45.36 8.26 -20.31
C ALA A 336 -45.25 9.77 -20.00
N GLU A 337 -44.42 10.18 -19.01
CA GLU A 337 -44.21 11.58 -18.63
C GLU A 337 -42.74 11.90 -18.32
N VAL A 338 -41.79 11.47 -19.18
CA VAL A 338 -40.45 12.06 -19.22
C VAL A 338 -40.28 12.72 -20.57
N ASN A 339 -39.86 13.99 -20.54
CA ASN A 339 -39.59 14.86 -21.69
C ASN A 339 -39.10 14.08 -22.91
N VAL A 340 -39.93 14.06 -23.95
CA VAL A 340 -39.64 13.41 -25.24
C VAL A 340 -38.28 13.87 -25.79
N SER A 341 -37.86 15.10 -25.49
CA SER A 341 -36.57 15.66 -25.88
C SER A 341 -35.34 14.93 -25.32
N GLU A 342 -35.36 14.45 -24.07
CA GLU A 342 -34.22 13.72 -23.50
C GLU A 342 -34.14 12.29 -24.05
N SER A 343 -35.29 11.65 -24.25
CA SER A 343 -35.36 10.28 -24.79
C SER A 343 -34.82 10.14 -26.22
N VAL A 344 -35.06 11.16 -27.05
CA VAL A 344 -34.54 11.24 -28.43
C VAL A 344 -33.04 11.52 -28.41
N ASN A 345 -32.58 12.40 -27.51
CA ASN A 345 -31.16 12.73 -27.37
C ASN A 345 -30.31 11.54 -26.93
N LEU A 346 -30.74 10.71 -25.97
CA LEU A 346 -29.95 9.56 -25.53
C LEU A 346 -29.88 8.43 -26.57
N ARG A 347 -30.97 8.17 -27.31
CA ARG A 347 -30.95 7.18 -28.41
C ARG A 347 -30.03 7.62 -29.54
N GLN A 348 -30.08 8.91 -29.90
CA GLN A 348 -29.18 9.50 -30.89
C GLN A 348 -27.72 9.49 -30.40
N LEU A 349 -27.44 9.83 -29.13
CA LEU A 349 -26.09 9.78 -28.55
C LEU A 349 -25.51 8.36 -28.52
N ALA A 350 -26.32 7.37 -28.14
CA ALA A 350 -25.90 5.97 -28.14
C ALA A 350 -25.61 5.44 -29.55
N GLN A 351 -26.41 5.84 -30.54
CA GLN A 351 -26.17 5.51 -31.95
C GLN A 351 -24.94 6.23 -32.53
N LEU A 352 -24.75 7.51 -32.20
CA LEU A 352 -23.60 8.30 -32.64
C LEU A 352 -22.29 7.79 -32.02
N LYS A 353 -22.29 7.40 -30.75
CA LYS A 353 -21.12 6.79 -30.11
C LYS A 353 -20.81 5.39 -30.63
N ARG A 354 -21.82 4.58 -30.98
CA ARG A 354 -21.59 3.29 -31.66
C ARG A 354 -20.92 3.48 -33.01
N LYS A 355 -21.43 4.41 -33.83
CA LYS A 355 -20.81 4.74 -35.13
C LYS A 355 -19.39 5.29 -34.97
N ALA A 356 -19.10 6.03 -33.90
CA ALA A 356 -17.75 6.55 -33.64
C ALA A 356 -16.74 5.48 -33.17
N ASN A 357 -17.21 4.32 -32.69
CA ASN A 357 -16.34 3.19 -32.29
C ASN A 357 -16.17 2.15 -33.42
N GLU A 358 -16.90 2.30 -34.53
CA GLU A 358 -16.82 1.43 -35.72
C GLU A 358 -15.97 2.03 -36.84
N VAL A 359 -15.44 3.25 -36.64
CA VAL A 359 -14.44 3.93 -37.48
C VAL A 359 -13.13 3.98 -36.72
#